data_AF-A0A239QWX7-F1
#
_entry.id   AF-A0A239QWX7-F1
#
_cell.length_a   1.000
_cell.length_b   1.000
_cell.length_c   1.000
_cell.angle_alpha   90.00
_cell.angle_beta   90.00
_cell.angle_gamma   90.00
#
_symmetry.space_group_name_H-M   'P 1'
#
loop_
_entity.id
_entity.type
_entity.pdbx_description
1 polymer ?
#
loop_
_entity_poly.entity_id
_entity_poly.type
_entity_poly.pdbx_seq_one_letter_code
_entity_poly.pdbx_strand_id
1 'polypeptide(L)'
;MNYDKQILDILTRVGERGISVQAMSKHVYNMNRTFFVSPDFEEIRNYVQQYLLKNSKSDHSLIERTEQRGWYRLNTMGSNDAQQLMLQFRDEQQPIEEVKQPEDLSLSLFDTMI
;
A
#
# COMPACT_ATOMS: atom_id res chain seq x y z
N MET A 1 22.46 -13.24 6.05
CA MET A 1 21.01 -12.98 5.92
C MET A 1 20.78 -11.52 6.27
N ASN A 2 20.15 -10.71 5.40
CA ASN A 2 19.78 -9.33 5.75
C ASN A 2 18.25 -9.26 5.86
N TYR A 3 17.73 -9.73 7.00
CA TYR A 3 16.30 -9.78 7.26
C TYR A 3 15.69 -8.38 7.33
N ASP A 4 16.40 -7.39 7.88
CA ASP A 4 15.95 -5.99 7.93
C ASP A 4 15.54 -5.47 6.55
N LYS A 5 16.42 -5.60 5.56
CA LYS A 5 16.13 -5.17 4.18
C LYS A 5 14.94 -5.92 3.60
N GLN A 6 14.85 -7.23 3.81
CA GLN A 6 13.74 -8.04 3.31
C GLN A 6 12.41 -7.63 3.95
N ILE A 7 12.39 -7.34 5.25
CA ILE A 7 11.22 -6.85 5.98
C ILE A 7 10.76 -5.52 5.38
N LEU A 8 11.67 -4.56 5.18
CA LEU A 8 11.35 -3.27 4.57
C LEU A 8 10.84 -3.41 3.14
N ASP A 9 11.47 -4.27 2.34
CA ASP A 9 11.04 -4.55 0.97
C ASP A 9 9.63 -5.17 0.92
N ILE A 10 9.28 -6.03 1.89
CA ILE A 10 7.92 -6.59 1.99
C ILE A 10 6.93 -5.50 2.41
N LEU A 11 7.25 -4.70 3.44
CA LEU A 11 6.37 -3.62 3.90
C LEU A 11 6.09 -2.59 2.80
N THR A 12 7.09 -2.26 1.98
CA THR A 12 6.95 -1.36 0.83
C THR A 12 5.94 -1.89 -0.19
N ARG A 13 5.96 -3.20 -0.47
CA ARG A 13 5.06 -3.83 -1.46
C ARG A 13 3.62 -3.97 -0.97
N VAL A 14 3.42 -4.17 0.34
CA VAL A 14 2.08 -4.37 0.89
C VAL A 14 1.34 -3.03 1.08
N GLY A 15 2.08 -1.93 1.22
CA GLY A 15 1.53 -0.58 1.30
C GLY A 15 0.63 -0.38 2.53
N GLU A 16 -0.44 0.41 2.35
CA GLU A 16 -1.31 0.85 3.45
C GLU A 16 -2.07 -0.26 4.15
N ARG A 17 -2.32 -1.38 3.47
CA ARG A 17 -3.02 -2.55 4.04
C ARG A 17 -2.22 -3.17 5.18
N GLY A 18 -0.90 -3.06 5.14
CA GLY A 18 -0.01 -3.72 6.08
C GLY A 18 -0.10 -5.25 6.03
N ILE A 19 0.68 -5.89 6.90
CA ILE A 19 0.86 -7.34 6.91
C ILE A 19 1.00 -7.86 8.33
N SER A 20 0.44 -9.04 8.59
CA SER A 20 0.61 -9.72 9.88
C SER A 20 2.04 -10.22 10.10
N VAL A 21 2.48 -10.29 11.37
CA VAL A 21 3.78 -10.89 11.75
C VAL A 21 3.94 -12.30 11.19
N GLN A 22 2.86 -13.10 11.21
CA GLN A 22 2.88 -14.47 10.71
C GLN A 22 3.13 -14.54 9.20
N ALA A 23 2.42 -13.71 8.43
CA ALA A 23 2.60 -13.66 6.98
C ALA A 23 3.99 -13.12 6.62
N MET A 24 4.43 -12.04 7.26
CA MET A 24 5.78 -11.48 7.10
C MET A 24 6.86 -12.55 7.36
N SER A 25 6.75 -13.28 8.47
CA SER A 25 7.71 -14.33 8.83
C SER A 25 7.76 -15.44 7.80
N LYS A 26 6.61 -15.83 7.23
CA LYS A 26 6.55 -16.81 6.13
C LYS A 26 7.21 -16.28 4.85
N HIS A 27 7.01 -15.01 4.51
CA HIS A 27 7.69 -14.41 3.35
C HIS A 27 9.20 -14.40 3.53
N VAL A 28 9.68 -13.92 4.67
CA VAL A 28 11.12 -13.92 5.00
C VAL A 28 11.66 -15.35 4.99
N TYR A 29 10.97 -16.31 5.62
CA TYR A 29 11.37 -17.71 5.59
C TYR A 29 11.49 -18.25 4.16
N ASN A 30 10.47 -18.05 3.33
CA ASN A 30 10.47 -18.53 1.95
C ASN A 30 11.58 -17.90 1.11
N MET A 31 11.94 -16.63 1.37
CA MET A 31 13.03 -15.95 0.68
C MET A 31 14.43 -16.51 1.04
N ASN A 32 14.59 -17.08 2.24
CA ASN A 32 15.88 -17.57 2.73
C ASN A 32 15.97 -19.11 2.76
N ARG A 33 14.86 -19.80 2.54
CA ARG A 33 14.84 -21.25 2.31
C ARG A 33 15.30 -21.51 0.88
N THR A 34 16.44 -22.17 0.75
CA THR A 34 17.00 -22.59 -0.54
C THR A 34 17.14 -24.11 -0.57
N PHE A 35 17.59 -24.66 -1.69
CA PHE A 35 17.83 -26.10 -1.80
C PHE A 35 18.86 -26.63 -0.79
N PHE A 36 19.87 -25.81 -0.44
CA PHE A 36 20.96 -26.20 0.46
C PHE A 36 20.80 -25.70 1.89
N VAL A 37 19.84 -24.79 2.14
CA VAL A 37 19.67 -24.12 3.44
C VAL A 37 18.20 -24.11 3.81
N SER A 38 17.90 -24.72 4.96
CA SER A 38 16.60 -24.61 5.62
C SER A 38 16.79 -23.90 6.96
N PRO A 39 16.56 -22.58 7.03
CA PRO A 39 16.66 -21.85 8.29
C PRO A 39 15.56 -22.32 9.26
N ASP A 40 15.75 -22.08 10.57
CA ASP A 40 14.67 -22.31 11.52
C ASP A 40 13.58 -21.24 11.39
N PHE A 41 12.32 -21.69 11.32
CA PHE A 41 11.20 -20.77 11.15
C PHE A 41 10.96 -19.96 12.42
N GLU A 42 11.13 -20.54 13.60
CA GLU A 42 10.86 -19.85 14.85
C GLU A 42 11.91 -18.77 15.15
N GLU A 43 13.19 -19.03 14.83
CA GLU A 43 14.23 -18.01 14.84
C GLU A 43 13.90 -16.81 13.93
N ILE A 44 13.44 -17.07 12.70
CA ILE A 44 13.03 -16.00 11.78
C ILE A 44 11.82 -15.24 12.32
N ARG A 45 10.81 -15.96 12.82
CA ARG A 45 9.61 -15.36 13.38
C ARG A 45 9.92 -14.47 14.58
N ASN A 46 10.79 -14.93 15.48
CA ASN A 46 11.26 -14.18 16.63
C ASN A 46 12.02 -12.92 16.20
N TYR A 47 12.90 -13.05 15.20
CA TYR A 47 13.61 -11.91 14.64
C TYR A 47 12.66 -10.86 14.07
N VAL A 48 11.72 -11.27 13.21
CA VAL A 48 10.72 -10.39 12.59
C VAL A 48 9.91 -9.68 13.68
N GLN A 49 9.44 -10.40 14.70
CA GLN A 49 8.69 -9.81 15.80
C GLN A 49 9.50 -8.75 16.55
N GLN A 50 10.75 -9.06 16.91
CA GLN A 50 11.62 -8.10 17.61
C GLN A 50 11.93 -6.87 16.76
N TYR A 51 12.20 -7.07 15.47
CA TYR A 51 12.48 -5.98 14.54
C TYR A 51 11.29 -5.03 14.42
N LEU A 52 10.09 -5.56 14.21
CA LEU A 52 8.87 -4.75 14.10
C LEU A 52 8.58 -3.99 15.39
N LEU A 53 8.70 -4.65 16.55
CA LEU A 53 8.50 -4.01 17.86
C LEU A 53 9.52 -2.91 18.14
N LYS A 54 10.79 -3.11 17.77
CA LYS A 54 11.86 -2.14 17.98
C LYS A 54 11.64 -0.88 17.14
N ASN A 55 11.14 -1.04 15.92
CA ASN A 55 10.98 0.03 14.93
C ASN A 55 9.56 0.64 14.90
N SER A 56 8.70 0.35 15.89
CA SER A 56 7.34 0.86 15.98
C SER A 56 7.01 1.49 17.35
N LYS A 57 8.01 2.10 18.02
CA LYS A 57 7.87 2.57 19.41
C LYS A 57 7.29 3.98 19.55
N SER A 58 7.38 4.78 18.50
CA SER A 58 6.96 6.18 18.45
C SER A 58 6.12 6.43 17.21
N ASP A 59 5.22 7.40 17.27
CA ASP A 59 4.36 7.82 16.17
C ASP A 59 5.15 8.34 14.95
N HIS A 60 6.41 8.73 15.13
CA HIS A 60 7.33 9.13 14.05
C HIS A 60 8.24 7.99 13.57
N SER A 61 8.06 6.77 14.07
CA SER A 61 8.88 5.63 13.67
C SER A 61 8.56 5.23 12.23
N LEU A 62 9.55 4.71 11.51
CA LEU A 62 9.39 4.27 10.11
C LEU A 62 8.30 3.20 9.92
N ILE A 63 8.06 2.38 10.93
CA ILE A 63 7.05 1.32 10.91
C ILE A 63 5.99 1.66 11.94
N GLU A 64 4.73 1.52 11.57
CA GLU A 64 3.61 1.66 12.48
C GLU A 64 2.77 0.39 12.57
N ARG A 65 2.06 0.27 13.69
CA ARG A 65 1.03 -0.76 13.86
C ARG A 65 -0.23 -0.29 13.17
N THR A 66 -0.91 -1.19 12.48
CA THR A 66 -2.25 -0.92 11.97
C THR A 66 -3.28 -1.01 13.10
N GLU A 67 -4.53 -0.68 12.80
CA GLU A 67 -5.67 -0.90 13.70
C GLU A 67 -5.83 -2.38 14.12
N GLN A 68 -5.42 -3.31 13.25
CA GLN A 68 -5.45 -4.74 13.55
C GLN A 68 -4.23 -5.17 14.38
N ARG A 69 -4.49 -5.87 15.49
CA ARG A 69 -3.43 -6.40 16.37
C ARG A 69 -2.47 -7.30 15.60
N GLY A 70 -1.17 -7.04 15.72
CA GLY A 70 -0.11 -7.85 15.13
C GLY A 70 0.10 -7.61 13.63
N TRP A 71 -0.48 -6.54 13.09
CA TRP A 71 -0.27 -6.10 11.72
C TRP A 71 0.53 -4.79 11.68
N TYR A 72 1.42 -4.70 10.69
CA TYR A 72 2.39 -3.61 10.57
C TYR A 72 2.46 -3.11 9.12
N ARG A 73 2.76 -1.82 8.96
CA ARG A 73 2.99 -1.16 7.67
C ARG A 73 4.06 -0.08 7.78
N LEU A 74 4.52 0.44 6.65
CA LEU A 74 5.36 1.65 6.65
C LEU A 74 4.52 2.85 7.09
N ASN A 75 5.12 3.69 7.91
CA ASN A 75 4.56 4.94 8.36
C ASN A 75 4.86 6.04 7.34
N THR A 76 3.96 6.23 6.39
CA THR A 76 4.07 7.26 5.35
C THR A 76 3.47 8.60 5.78
N MET A 77 2.69 8.62 6.86
CA MET A 77 1.89 9.78 7.28
C MET A 77 2.34 10.38 8.61
N GLY A 78 3.01 9.64 9.48
CA GLY A 78 3.43 10.08 10.81
C GLY A 78 4.77 10.79 10.85
N SER A 79 5.55 10.77 9.75
CA SER A 79 6.83 11.48 9.65
C SER A 79 6.75 12.58 8.59
N ASN A 80 7.02 13.83 9.00
CA ASN A 80 7.06 14.98 8.09
C ASN A 80 8.07 14.76 6.95
N ASP A 81 9.22 14.12 7.25
CA ASP A 81 10.25 13.82 6.26
C ASP A 81 9.75 12.79 5.23
N ALA A 82 9.01 11.77 5.68
CA ALA A 82 8.44 10.76 4.78
C ALA A 82 7.34 11.35 3.88
N GLN A 83 6.50 12.23 4.43
CA GLN A 83 5.50 12.96 3.65
C GLN A 83 6.13 13.85 2.58
N GLN A 84 7.24 14.53 2.87
CA GLN A 84 7.92 15.41 1.90
C GLN A 84 8.47 14.64 0.69
N LEU A 85 8.82 13.37 0.86
CA LEU A 85 9.34 12.50 -0.20
C LEU A 85 8.24 11.79 -1.01
N MET A 86 6.99 11.85 -0.56
CA MET A 86 5.85 11.21 -1.23
C MET A 86 5.34 12.04 -2.40
N LEU A 87 5.20 11.42 -3.58
CA LEU A 87 4.48 12.01 -4.71
C LEU A 87 2.98 11.78 -4.54
N GLN A 88 2.23 12.85 -4.29
CA GLN A 88 0.77 12.81 -4.23
C GLN A 88 0.19 13.09 -5.61
N PHE A 89 -0.14 12.02 -6.34
CA PHE A 89 -0.89 12.15 -7.59
C PHE A 89 -2.36 12.36 -7.25
N ARG A 90 -2.89 13.53 -7.63
CA ARG A 90 -4.34 13.76 -7.66
C ARG A 90 -4.82 13.42 -9.06
N ASP A 91 -5.76 12.48 -9.15
CA ASP A 91 -6.56 12.35 -10.37
C ASP A 91 -7.45 13.58 -10.43
N GLU A 92 -7.11 14.55 -11.29
CA GLU A 92 -8.04 15.60 -11.66
C GLU A 92 -9.20 14.94 -12.39
N GLN A 93 -10.27 14.62 -11.64
CA GLN A 93 -11.57 14.37 -12.24
C GLN A 93 -11.97 15.69 -12.90
N GLN A 94 -11.69 15.81 -14.20
CA GLN A 94 -12.29 16.85 -15.01
C GLN A 94 -13.80 16.76 -14.76
N PRO A 95 -14.48 17.87 -14.40
CA PRO A 95 -15.92 17.84 -14.29
C PRO A 95 -16.43 17.31 -15.63
N ILE A 96 -17.28 16.28 -15.57
CA ILE A 96 -18.05 15.86 -16.73
C ILE A 96 -18.94 17.06 -17.02
N GLU A 97 -18.48 17.98 -17.87
CA GLU A 97 -19.35 18.97 -18.46
C GLU A 97 -20.41 18.16 -19.21
N GLU A 98 -21.66 18.23 -18.75
CA GLU A 98 -22.79 17.73 -19.50
C GLU A 98 -22.76 18.45 -20.85
N VAL A 99 -22.26 17.75 -21.88
CA VAL A 99 -22.34 18.20 -23.26
C VAL A 99 -23.83 18.26 -23.57
N LYS A 100 -24.43 19.45 -23.43
CA LYS A 100 -25.78 19.71 -23.93
C LYS A 100 -25.75 19.32 -25.39
N GLN A 101 -26.54 18.30 -25.75
CA GLN A 101 -26.68 17.89 -27.14
C GLN A 101 -27.10 19.13 -27.93
N PRO A 102 -26.46 19.43 -29.08
CA PRO A 102 -26.86 20.56 -29.89
C PRO A 102 -28.34 20.38 -30.23
N GLU A 103 -29.16 21.36 -29.87
CA GLU A 103 -30.58 21.37 -30.22
C GLU A 103 -30.70 21.33 -31.75
N ASP A 104 -31.42 20.33 -32.25
CA ASP A 104 -31.69 20.20 -33.68
C ASP A 104 -32.64 21.32 -34.11
N LEU A 105 -32.09 22.31 -34.83
CA LEU A 105 -32.83 23.45 -35.38
C LEU A 105 -33.37 23.17 -36.79
N SER A 106 -33.30 21.92 -37.27
CA SER A 106 -33.86 21.59 -38.57
C SER A 106 -35.39 21.66 -38.55
N LEU A 107 -35.97 22.20 -39.63
CA LEU A 107 -37.41 22.25 -39.83
C LEU A 107 -37.92 20.84 -40.17
N SER A 108 -38.97 20.40 -39.48
CA SER A 108 -39.67 19.14 -39.72
C SER A 108 -40.30 19.14 -41.12
N LEU A 109 -39.69 18.39 -42.04
CA LEU A 109 -40.11 18.27 -43.45
C LEU A 109 -41.50 17.64 -43.67
N PHE A 110 -42.14 17.14 -42.61
CA PHE A 110 -43.43 16.45 -42.68
C PHE A 110 -44.58 17.17 -41.95
N ASP A 111 -44.35 18.33 -41.34
CA ASP A 111 -45.41 19.07 -40.62
C ASP A 111 -46.38 19.83 -41.54
N THR A 112 -46.17 19.80 -42.86
CA THR A 112 -47.06 20.41 -43.86
C THR A 112 -47.66 19.36 -44.79
N MET A 113 -48.41 18.40 -44.24
CA MET A 113 -49.44 17.68 -44.98
C MET A 113 -50.69 17.51 -44.11
N ILE A 114 -51.56 18.52 -44.18
CA ILE A 114 -53.01 18.42 -43.91
C ILE A 114 -53.72 18.61 -45.25
#